data_AF-A0A534K156-F1
#
_entry.id   AF-A0A534K156-F1
#
_cell.length_a   1.000
_cell.length_b   1.000
_cell.length_c   1.000
_cell.angle_alpha   90.00
_cell.angle_beta   90.00
_cell.angle_gamma   90.00
#
_symmetry.space_group_name_H-M   'P 1'
#
loop_
_entity.id
_entity.type
_entity.pdbx_description
1 polymer ?
#
loop_
_entity_poly.entity_id
_entity_poly.type
_entity_poly.pdbx_seq_one_letter_code
_entity_poly.pdbx_strand_id
1 'polypeptide(L)'
;MRIVSLLPAATEICFALGVGEDVVGVSPECDFPPAARGKPVVSRTLLEYEGKSSGETSRMVGERMANGEALYQVDEPSLRAAKPDLILTQGLCEVCAPTLGDVEEVARRLPSPPEIVSLDPHRLEDVLSDIAQVARACGTEDRADALIAALRARIDRVARRAAHATVRPKAVCLEWLAPLFLGGHWVPEMVDLAGGVDVLGRAGEKSRRIEAEEIVMAPSLFPRTPKRNDAERWVG
;
A
#
# COMPACT_ATOMS: atom_id res chain seq x y z
N MET A 1 -17.36 16.74 3.99
CA MET A 1 -15.96 17.11 3.64
C MET A 1 -15.72 16.64 2.21
N ARG A 2 -14.73 17.14 1.48
CA ARG A 2 -14.39 16.64 0.14
C ARG A 2 -13.01 16.00 0.16
N ILE A 3 -12.97 14.67 0.10
CA ILE A 3 -11.74 13.89 0.23
C ILE A 3 -11.27 13.42 -1.14
N VAL A 4 -10.01 13.64 -1.46
CA VAL A 4 -9.32 13.01 -2.57
C VAL A 4 -8.34 11.99 -2.02
N SER A 5 -8.39 10.75 -2.51
CA SER A 5 -7.50 9.66 -2.08
C SER A 5 -6.63 9.18 -3.23
N LEU A 6 -5.32 9.34 -3.12
CA LEU A 6 -4.36 9.01 -4.18
C LEU A 6 -3.71 7.63 -4.01
N LEU A 7 -4.28 6.78 -3.15
CA LEU A 7 -3.83 5.41 -2.93
C LEU A 7 -4.99 4.49 -2.51
N PRO A 8 -4.98 3.20 -2.90
CA PRO A 8 -6.03 2.24 -2.53
C PRO A 8 -6.26 2.12 -1.02
N ALA A 9 -5.19 1.96 -0.23
CA ALA A 9 -5.31 1.75 1.21
C ALA A 9 -6.03 2.91 1.92
N ALA A 10 -5.72 4.16 1.57
CA ALA A 10 -6.42 5.31 2.15
C ALA A 10 -7.89 5.38 1.74
N THR A 11 -8.21 4.98 0.50
CA THR A 11 -9.60 4.85 0.05
C THR A 11 -10.35 3.84 0.91
N GLU A 12 -9.77 2.65 1.12
CA GLU A 12 -10.37 1.62 1.97
C GLU A 12 -10.57 2.10 3.41
N ILE A 13 -9.60 2.84 3.97
CA ILE A 13 -9.71 3.45 5.30
C ILE A 13 -10.91 4.40 5.36
N CYS A 14 -11.08 5.30 4.38
CA CYS A 14 -12.23 6.21 4.32
C CYS A 14 -13.57 5.46 4.31
N PHE A 15 -13.67 4.39 3.53
CA PHE A 15 -14.89 3.56 3.52
C PHE A 15 -15.11 2.83 4.83
N ALA A 16 -14.07 2.26 5.44
CA ALA A 16 -14.14 1.57 6.72
C ALA A 16 -14.52 2.52 7.88
N LEU A 17 -14.06 3.77 7.81
CA LEU A 17 -14.44 4.83 8.74
C LEU A 17 -15.81 5.44 8.43
N GLY A 18 -16.50 4.99 7.38
CA GLY A 18 -17.84 5.46 7.02
C GLY A 18 -17.89 6.89 6.48
N VAL A 19 -16.82 7.34 5.83
CA VAL A 19 -16.72 8.61 5.08
C VAL A 19 -16.45 8.38 3.59
N GLY A 20 -16.73 7.18 3.09
CA GLY A 20 -16.56 6.84 1.67
C GLY A 20 -17.41 7.67 0.70
N GLU A 21 -18.54 8.23 1.15
CA GLU A 21 -19.34 9.16 0.36
C GLU A 21 -18.68 10.53 0.20
N ASP A 22 -17.88 10.96 1.18
CA ASP A 22 -17.08 12.20 1.12
C ASP A 22 -15.87 12.06 0.17
N VAL A 23 -15.52 10.83 -0.26
CA VAL A 23 -14.49 10.60 -1.29
C VAL A 23 -15.02 11.05 -2.65
N VAL A 24 -14.41 12.10 -3.21
CA VAL A 24 -14.80 12.75 -4.47
C VAL A 24 -13.79 12.55 -5.60
N GLY A 25 -12.63 11.96 -5.30
CA GLY A 25 -11.61 11.61 -6.30
C GLY A 25 -10.68 10.50 -5.81
N VAL A 26 -10.29 9.61 -6.71
CA VAL A 26 -9.45 8.43 -6.41
C VAL A 26 -8.29 8.24 -7.39
N SER A 27 -7.33 7.38 -7.08
CA SER A 27 -6.36 6.85 -8.07
C SER A 27 -7.00 5.71 -8.89
N PRO A 28 -6.45 5.37 -10.08
CA PRO A 28 -6.99 4.29 -10.93
C PRO A 28 -7.07 2.92 -10.25
N GLU A 29 -6.18 2.64 -9.30
CA GLU A 29 -6.05 1.37 -8.61
C GLU A 29 -7.06 1.22 -7.45
N CYS A 30 -7.79 2.28 -7.11
CA CYS A 30 -8.78 2.28 -6.02
C CYS A 30 -10.05 1.54 -6.44
N ASP A 31 -10.07 0.23 -6.22
CA ASP A 31 -11.13 -0.65 -6.71
C ASP A 31 -11.96 -1.35 -5.61
N PHE A 32 -11.62 -1.11 -4.34
CA PHE A 32 -12.31 -1.63 -3.17
C PHE A 32 -12.66 -0.52 -2.15
N PRO A 33 -13.82 -0.60 -1.47
CA PRO A 33 -14.96 -1.47 -1.80
C PRO A 33 -15.50 -1.16 -3.20
N PRO A 34 -16.39 -1.99 -3.79
CA PRO A 34 -16.87 -1.77 -5.17
C PRO A 34 -17.43 -0.37 -5.46
N ALA A 35 -17.93 0.33 -4.45
CA ALA A 35 -18.37 1.73 -4.55
C ALA A 35 -17.24 2.71 -4.91
N ALA A 36 -15.97 2.39 -4.62
CA ALA A 36 -14.81 3.19 -5.00
C ALA A 36 -14.58 3.24 -6.52
N ARG A 37 -14.90 2.16 -7.26
CA ARG A 37 -14.71 2.07 -8.72
C ARG A 37 -15.49 3.11 -9.53
N GLY A 38 -16.58 3.62 -8.97
CA GLY A 38 -17.41 4.64 -9.61
C GLY A 38 -16.96 6.07 -9.34
N LYS A 39 -15.95 6.28 -8.48
CA LYS A 39 -15.47 7.62 -8.13
C LYS A 39 -14.61 8.20 -9.27
N PRO A 40 -14.63 9.52 -9.48
CA PRO A 40 -13.77 10.16 -10.48
C PRO A 40 -12.29 9.87 -10.22
N VAL A 41 -11.55 9.53 -11.28
CA VAL A 41 -10.10 9.34 -11.20
C VAL A 41 -9.40 10.70 -11.32
N VAL A 42 -8.46 10.98 -10.42
CA VAL A 42 -7.76 12.29 -10.33
C VAL A 42 -6.23 12.17 -10.40
N SER A 43 -5.73 10.99 -10.74
CA SER A 43 -4.32 10.76 -11.05
C SER A 43 -4.19 9.73 -12.16
N ARG A 44 -3.02 9.66 -12.78
CA ARG A 44 -2.72 8.65 -13.80
C ARG A 44 -1.26 8.24 -13.77
N THR A 45 -1.00 6.99 -14.13
CA THR A 45 0.34 6.55 -14.52
C THR A 45 0.74 7.21 -15.83
N LEU A 46 2.03 7.55 -15.95
CA LEU A 46 2.64 8.02 -17.20
C LEU A 46 3.36 6.87 -17.95
N LEU A 47 3.22 5.64 -17.45
CA LEU A 47 3.74 4.41 -18.02
C LEU A 47 2.61 3.44 -18.37
N GLU A 48 2.75 2.77 -19.51
CA GLU A 48 1.85 1.69 -19.94
C GLU A 48 2.36 0.33 -19.45
N TYR A 49 1.75 -0.19 -18.38
CA TYR A 49 2.14 -1.47 -17.79
C TYR A 49 1.44 -2.67 -18.42
N GLU A 50 0.32 -2.48 -19.11
CA GLU A 50 -0.49 -3.58 -19.64
C GLU A 50 0.29 -4.40 -20.68
N GLY A 51 0.30 -5.72 -20.49
CA GLY A 51 1.04 -6.65 -21.34
C GLY A 51 2.57 -6.64 -21.17
N LYS A 52 3.13 -5.86 -20.23
CA LYS A 52 4.58 -5.82 -19.96
C LYS A 52 4.99 -6.89 -18.96
N SER A 53 6.17 -7.46 -19.18
CA SER A 53 6.86 -8.30 -18.20
C SER A 53 7.47 -7.46 -17.08
N SER A 54 7.74 -8.07 -15.93
CA SER A 54 8.39 -7.39 -14.79
C SER A 54 9.72 -6.73 -15.18
N GLY A 55 10.51 -7.35 -16.08
CA GLY A 55 11.77 -6.80 -16.56
C GLY A 55 11.61 -5.60 -17.50
N GLU A 56 10.56 -5.59 -18.34
CA GLU A 56 10.22 -4.44 -19.16
C GLU A 56 9.74 -3.27 -18.30
N THR A 57 8.85 -3.54 -17.33
CA THR A 57 8.39 -2.54 -16.37
C THR A 57 9.56 -1.91 -15.62
N SER A 58 10.49 -2.73 -15.11
CA SER A 58 11.68 -2.22 -14.40
C SER A 58 12.54 -1.32 -15.26
N ARG A 59 12.72 -1.68 -16.54
CA ARG A 59 13.50 -0.87 -17.47
C ARG A 59 12.83 0.50 -17.66
N MET A 60 11.53 0.50 -17.93
CA MET A 60 10.75 1.73 -18.14
C MET A 60 10.75 2.64 -16.91
N VAL A 61 10.53 2.07 -15.73
CA VAL A 61 10.58 2.80 -14.45
C VAL A 61 11.99 3.35 -14.21
N GLY A 62 13.02 2.51 -14.36
CA GLY A 62 14.41 2.89 -14.15
C GLY A 62 14.89 3.99 -15.10
N GLU A 63 14.51 3.93 -16.38
CA GLU A 63 14.84 4.95 -17.39
C GLU A 63 14.24 6.32 -17.01
N ARG A 64 12.97 6.37 -16.60
CA ARG A 64 12.34 7.61 -16.16
C ARG A 64 12.98 8.17 -14.89
N MET A 65 13.20 7.32 -13.90
CA MET A 65 13.86 7.74 -12.65
C MET A 65 15.26 8.29 -12.90
N ALA A 66 16.05 7.65 -13.78
CA ALA A 66 17.39 8.10 -14.14
C ALA A 66 17.37 9.47 -14.85
N ASN A 67 16.31 9.77 -15.59
CA ASN A 67 16.10 11.05 -16.27
C ASN A 67 15.42 12.11 -15.39
N GLY A 68 15.04 11.78 -14.15
CA GLY A 68 14.26 12.67 -13.28
C GLY A 68 12.83 12.92 -13.78
N GLU A 69 12.29 12.01 -14.58
CA GLU A 69 10.93 12.08 -15.11
C GLU A 69 9.92 11.47 -14.13
N ALA A 70 8.77 12.12 -13.96
CA ALA A 70 7.69 11.59 -13.12
C ALA A 70 7.12 10.27 -13.66
N LEU A 71 6.72 9.38 -12.75
CA LEU A 71 6.06 8.10 -13.08
C LEU A 71 4.53 8.21 -13.05
N TYR A 72 4.03 9.11 -12.21
CA TYR A 72 2.61 9.40 -12.06
C TYR A 72 2.39 10.90 -12.18
N GLN A 73 1.16 11.27 -12.49
CA GLN A 73 0.73 12.64 -12.54
C GLN A 73 -0.58 12.79 -11.78
N VAL A 74 -0.67 13.83 -10.95
CA VAL A 74 -1.95 14.30 -10.42
C VAL A 74 -2.64 15.14 -11.51
N ASP A 75 -3.88 14.80 -11.84
CA ASP A 75 -4.66 15.54 -12.83
C ASP A 75 -5.17 16.84 -12.21
N GLU A 76 -4.43 17.93 -12.42
CA GLU A 76 -4.75 19.25 -11.84
C GLU A 76 -6.17 19.74 -12.20
N PRO A 77 -6.66 19.64 -13.45
CA PRO A 77 -8.04 20.02 -13.78
C PRO A 77 -9.09 19.24 -12.96
N SER A 78 -8.93 17.93 -12.83
CA SER A 78 -9.84 17.07 -12.08
C SER A 78 -9.74 17.34 -10.58
N LEU A 79 -8.54 17.56 -10.04
CA LEU A 79 -8.34 17.94 -8.64
C LEU A 79 -8.99 19.30 -8.34
N ARG A 80 -8.84 20.27 -9.23
CA ARG A 80 -9.47 21.59 -9.12
C ARG A 80 -10.99 21.51 -9.18
N ALA A 81 -11.54 20.68 -10.07
CA ALA A 81 -12.97 20.43 -10.15
C ALA A 81 -13.49 19.70 -8.91
N ALA A 82 -12.68 18.80 -8.34
CA ALA A 82 -12.98 18.07 -7.12
C ALA A 82 -13.00 18.97 -5.88
N LYS A 83 -12.36 20.15 -5.88
CA LYS A 83 -12.34 21.10 -4.75
C LYS A 83 -12.11 20.39 -3.40
N PRO A 84 -11.01 19.65 -3.23
CA PRO A 84 -10.76 18.88 -2.01
C PRO A 84 -10.58 19.80 -0.81
N ASP A 85 -11.05 19.34 0.34
CA ASP A 85 -10.68 19.85 1.67
C ASP A 85 -9.49 19.06 2.24
N LEU A 86 -9.38 17.78 1.85
CA LEU A 86 -8.38 16.82 2.30
C LEU A 86 -7.85 15.99 1.12
N ILE A 87 -6.53 15.83 1.03
CA ILE A 87 -5.86 14.89 0.14
C ILE A 87 -5.14 13.83 0.99
N LEU A 88 -5.47 12.56 0.75
CA LEU A 88 -4.75 11.42 1.29
C LEU A 88 -3.75 10.92 0.24
N THR A 89 -2.48 10.86 0.61
CA THR A 89 -1.37 10.40 -0.24
C THR A 89 -0.44 9.47 0.54
N GLN A 90 0.68 9.09 -0.06
CA GLN A 90 1.67 8.21 0.55
C GLN A 90 3.10 8.72 0.40
N GLY A 91 3.94 8.37 1.37
CA GLY A 91 5.39 8.62 1.39
C GLY A 91 6.25 7.35 1.31
N LEU A 92 5.61 6.18 1.20
CA LEU A 92 6.24 4.86 1.34
C LEU A 92 7.07 4.46 0.12
N CYS A 93 6.53 4.67 -1.08
CA CYS A 93 7.07 4.18 -2.34
C CYS A 93 7.04 5.28 -3.41
N GLU A 94 8.22 5.69 -3.87
CA GLU A 94 8.35 6.75 -4.89
C GLU A 94 7.86 6.33 -6.30
N VAL A 95 7.61 5.04 -6.51
CA VAL A 95 7.25 4.46 -7.81
C VAL A 95 5.84 3.87 -7.86
N CYS A 96 5.05 4.02 -6.80
CA CYS A 96 3.75 3.37 -6.67
C CYS A 96 2.57 4.34 -6.83
N ALA A 97 2.78 5.63 -6.60
CA ALA A 97 1.76 6.68 -6.69
C ALA A 97 2.47 8.04 -6.92
N PRO A 98 1.73 9.14 -7.17
CA PRO A 98 2.31 10.48 -7.15
C PRO A 98 3.10 10.73 -5.86
N THR A 99 4.27 11.36 -5.99
CA THR A 99 5.10 11.65 -4.82
C THR A 99 4.44 12.72 -3.96
N LEU A 100 4.80 12.79 -2.67
CA LEU A 100 4.32 13.87 -1.79
C LEU A 100 4.64 15.25 -2.38
N GLY A 101 5.85 15.43 -2.93
CA GLY A 101 6.27 16.69 -3.56
C GLY A 101 5.38 17.11 -4.73
N ASP A 102 5.03 16.17 -5.61
CA ASP A 102 4.12 16.43 -6.74
C ASP A 102 2.73 16.83 -6.25
N VAL A 103 2.21 16.12 -5.24
CA VAL A 103 0.89 16.39 -4.65
C VAL A 103 0.86 17.78 -4.02
N GLU A 104 1.86 18.12 -3.21
CA GLU A 104 1.97 19.44 -2.59
C GLU A 104 2.11 20.55 -3.63
N GLU A 105 2.86 20.32 -4.71
CA GLU A 105 3.04 21.29 -5.78
C GLU A 105 1.71 21.62 -6.48
N VAL A 106 0.94 20.59 -6.83
CA VAL A 106 -0.37 20.79 -7.45
C VAL A 106 -1.36 21.40 -6.46
N ALA A 107 -1.36 20.96 -5.20
CA ALA A 107 -2.24 21.48 -4.16
C ALA A 107 -2.03 22.99 -3.90
N ARG A 108 -0.77 23.47 -3.92
CA ARG A 108 -0.45 24.91 -3.77
C ARG A 108 -1.02 25.78 -4.89
N ARG A 109 -1.34 25.21 -6.06
CA ARG A 109 -1.92 25.92 -7.21
C ARG A 109 -3.45 25.94 -7.19
N LEU A 110 -4.08 25.27 -6.22
CA LEU A 110 -5.51 25.30 -6.02
C LEU A 110 -5.94 26.62 -5.38
N PRO A 111 -7.17 27.12 -5.64
CA PRO A 111 -7.64 28.39 -5.07
C PRO A 111 -7.72 28.35 -3.53
N SER A 112 -7.98 27.17 -2.97
CA SER A 112 -7.93 26.88 -1.54
C SER A 112 -7.05 25.65 -1.34
N PRO A 113 -5.89 25.76 -0.68
CA PRO A 113 -5.04 24.62 -0.41
C PRO A 113 -5.74 23.63 0.54
N PRO A 114 -5.90 22.35 0.15
CA PRO A 114 -6.43 21.32 1.05
C PRO A 114 -5.41 20.95 2.14
N GLU A 115 -5.90 20.34 3.22
CA GLU A 115 -5.03 19.57 4.12
C GLU A 115 -4.47 18.36 3.37
N ILE A 116 -3.20 18.01 3.63
CA ILE A 116 -2.55 16.84 3.02
C ILE A 116 -2.10 15.91 4.14
N VAL A 117 -2.55 14.67 4.08
CA VAL A 117 -2.12 13.58 4.97
C VAL A 117 -1.33 12.57 4.14
N SER A 118 -0.06 12.41 4.45
CA SER A 118 0.83 11.44 3.82
C SER A 118 1.01 10.23 4.72
N LEU A 119 0.55 9.07 4.26
CA LEU A 119 0.69 7.79 4.96
C LEU A 119 2.05 7.16 4.63
N ASP A 120 2.77 6.67 5.64
CA ASP A 120 4.10 6.07 5.47
C ASP A 120 4.34 4.95 6.51
N PRO A 121 3.55 3.86 6.48
CA PRO A 121 3.63 2.83 7.51
C PRO A 121 4.83 1.92 7.27
N HIS A 122 5.70 1.73 8.28
CA HIS A 122 6.87 0.85 8.16
C HIS A 122 6.69 -0.44 8.95
N ARG A 123 5.77 -0.46 9.91
CA ARG A 123 5.35 -1.61 10.71
C ARG A 123 3.84 -1.77 10.68
N LEU A 124 3.36 -2.93 11.12
CA LEU A 124 1.93 -3.24 11.12
C LEU A 124 1.15 -2.31 12.08
N GLU A 125 1.77 -1.89 13.17
CA GLU A 125 1.19 -0.90 14.09
C GLU A 125 1.11 0.51 13.45
N ASP A 126 2.01 0.83 12.51
CA ASP A 126 1.94 2.10 11.78
C ASP A 126 0.72 2.12 10.85
N VAL A 127 0.36 0.99 10.25
CA VAL A 127 -0.90 0.86 9.47
C VAL A 127 -2.13 1.17 10.33
N LEU A 128 -2.13 0.76 11.60
CA LEU A 128 -3.20 1.08 12.54
C LEU A 128 -3.15 2.57 12.95
N SER A 129 -1.96 3.14 13.04
CA SER A 129 -1.75 4.56 13.32
C SER A 129 -2.21 5.45 12.16
N ASP A 130 -2.04 4.99 10.92
CA ASP A 130 -2.55 5.64 9.71
C ASP A 130 -4.08 5.70 9.70
N ILE A 131 -4.77 4.64 10.14
CA ILE A 131 -6.23 4.66 10.34
C ILE A 131 -6.61 5.78 11.31
N ALA A 132 -5.91 5.89 12.44
CA ALA A 132 -6.16 6.95 13.41
C ALA A 132 -5.85 8.35 12.84
N GLN A 133 -4.84 8.48 11.99
CA GLN A 133 -4.49 9.74 11.34
C GLN A 133 -5.57 10.20 10.35
N VAL A 134 -6.01 9.31 9.46
CA VAL A 134 -7.13 9.59 8.54
C VAL A 134 -8.39 9.91 9.35
N ALA A 135 -8.63 9.20 10.45
CA ALA A 135 -9.80 9.44 11.28
C ALA A 135 -9.83 10.82 11.92
N ARG A 136 -8.69 11.31 12.45
CA ARG A 136 -8.56 12.68 12.96
C ARG A 136 -8.82 13.73 11.88
N ALA A 137 -8.24 13.54 10.69
CA ALA A 137 -8.48 14.45 9.57
C ALA A 137 -9.96 14.47 9.14
N CYS A 138 -10.67 13.35 9.30
CA CYS A 138 -12.09 13.22 8.93
C CYS A 138 -13.07 13.50 10.08
N GLY A 139 -12.61 13.69 11.33
CA GLY A 139 -13.47 13.80 12.51
C GLY A 139 -14.25 12.52 12.82
N THR A 140 -13.59 11.36 12.77
CA THR A 140 -14.19 10.02 12.90
C THR A 140 -13.51 9.12 13.92
N GLU A 141 -12.86 9.72 14.92
CA GLU A 141 -12.02 9.04 15.91
C GLU A 141 -12.76 7.91 16.64
N ASP A 142 -14.00 8.11 17.08
CA ASP A 142 -14.81 7.07 17.75
C ASP A 142 -14.99 5.80 16.88
N ARG A 143 -15.14 5.99 15.56
CA ARG A 143 -15.27 4.87 14.59
C ARG A 143 -13.92 4.18 14.38
N ALA A 144 -12.84 4.95 14.40
CA ALA A 144 -11.48 4.43 14.26
C ALA A 144 -11.05 3.59 15.45
N ASP A 145 -11.38 4.01 16.68
CA ASP A 145 -11.06 3.25 17.89
C ASP A 145 -11.67 1.84 17.85
N ALA A 146 -12.94 1.74 17.45
CA ALA A 146 -13.62 0.46 17.28
C ALA A 146 -12.98 -0.40 16.17
N LEU A 147 -12.65 0.21 15.02
CA LEU A 147 -12.00 -0.46 13.89
C LEU A 147 -10.60 -0.98 14.26
N ILE A 148 -9.77 -0.14 14.86
CA ILE A 148 -8.41 -0.46 15.29
C ILE A 148 -8.45 -1.56 16.35
N ALA A 149 -9.34 -1.47 17.34
CA ALA A 149 -9.49 -2.52 18.34
C ALA A 149 -9.87 -3.87 17.71
N ALA A 150 -10.78 -3.88 16.74
CA ALA A 150 -11.17 -5.09 16.01
C ALA A 150 -10.01 -5.67 15.18
N LEU A 151 -9.25 -4.82 14.49
CA LEU A 151 -8.08 -5.22 13.70
C LEU A 151 -6.96 -5.79 14.58
N ARG A 152 -6.62 -5.12 15.69
CA ARG A 152 -5.65 -5.62 16.69
C ARG A 152 -6.08 -6.97 17.23
N ALA A 153 -7.34 -7.12 17.63
CA ALA A 153 -7.86 -8.40 18.11
C ALA A 153 -7.76 -9.52 17.06
N ARG A 154 -7.87 -9.19 15.77
CA ARG A 154 -7.68 -10.13 14.66
C ARG A 154 -6.21 -10.52 14.50
N ILE A 155 -5.30 -9.56 14.54
CA ILE A 155 -3.84 -9.78 14.48
C ILE A 155 -3.42 -10.68 15.66
N ASP A 156 -3.83 -10.34 16.87
CA ASP A 156 -3.50 -11.12 18.08
C ASP A 156 -4.03 -12.55 18.01
N ARG A 157 -5.21 -12.75 17.41
CA ARG A 157 -5.79 -14.09 17.24
C ARG A 157 -4.92 -14.94 16.32
N VAL A 158 -4.40 -14.37 15.24
CA VAL A 158 -3.47 -15.05 14.34
C VAL A 158 -2.18 -15.38 15.09
N ALA A 159 -1.59 -14.40 15.77
CA ALA A 159 -0.36 -14.56 16.52
C ALA A 159 -0.47 -15.64 17.62
N ARG A 160 -1.55 -15.63 18.42
CA ARG A 160 -1.79 -16.66 19.44
C ARG A 160 -1.93 -18.05 18.84
N ARG A 161 -2.66 -18.18 17.72
CA ARG A 161 -2.79 -19.47 17.03
C ARG A 161 -1.45 -19.96 16.50
N ALA A 162 -0.66 -19.07 15.91
CA ALA A 162 0.65 -19.37 15.35
C ALA A 162 1.70 -19.72 16.43
N ALA A 163 1.60 -19.14 17.64
CA ALA A 163 2.49 -19.44 18.76
C ALA A 163 2.45 -20.92 19.21
N HIS A 164 1.39 -21.66 18.88
CA HIS A 164 1.28 -23.10 19.14
C HIS A 164 1.89 -23.97 18.03
N ALA A 165 2.39 -23.38 16.94
CA ALA A 165 3.01 -24.14 15.86
C ALA A 165 4.35 -24.74 16.31
N THR A 166 4.54 -26.03 16.07
CA THR A 166 5.80 -26.73 16.38
C THR A 166 6.87 -26.52 15.30
N VAL A 167 6.46 -26.03 14.13
CA VAL A 167 7.32 -25.76 12.98
C VAL A 167 7.09 -24.33 12.53
N ARG A 168 8.18 -23.59 12.34
CA ARG A 168 8.16 -22.24 11.78
C ARG A 168 8.64 -22.28 10.33
N PRO A 169 7.73 -22.22 9.33
CA PRO A 169 8.12 -22.30 7.93
C PRO A 169 8.98 -21.09 7.54
N LYS A 170 10.04 -21.34 6.79
CA LYS A 170 10.91 -20.31 6.24
C LYS A 170 10.32 -19.80 4.93
N ALA A 171 10.28 -18.49 4.76
CA ALA A 171 9.71 -17.82 3.61
C ALA A 171 10.63 -16.70 3.13
N VAL A 172 10.53 -16.38 1.83
CA VAL A 172 11.05 -15.15 1.24
C VAL A 172 9.87 -14.47 0.59
N CYS A 173 9.58 -13.24 0.99
CA CYS A 173 8.53 -12.43 0.39
C CYS A 173 9.12 -11.56 -0.72
N LEU A 174 8.65 -11.76 -1.95
CA LEU A 174 9.07 -10.99 -3.12
C LEU A 174 7.92 -10.10 -3.59
N GLU A 175 8.20 -8.84 -3.84
CA GLU A 175 7.23 -7.86 -4.36
C GLU A 175 7.49 -7.50 -5.84
N TRP A 176 8.70 -7.79 -6.33
CA TRP A 176 9.08 -7.61 -7.74
C TRP A 176 9.99 -8.75 -8.19
N LEU A 177 9.85 -9.20 -9.44
CA LEU A 177 10.51 -10.43 -9.92
C LEU A 177 11.73 -10.20 -10.81
N ALA A 178 11.78 -9.11 -11.56
CA ALA A 178 12.90 -8.78 -12.43
C ALA A 178 13.19 -7.27 -12.43
N PRO A 179 14.19 -6.77 -11.67
CA PRO A 179 15.04 -7.54 -10.75
C PRO A 179 14.25 -7.96 -9.50
N LEU A 180 14.82 -8.89 -8.72
CA LEU A 180 14.16 -9.36 -7.50
C LEU A 180 14.15 -8.25 -6.44
N PHE A 181 12.98 -7.94 -5.88
CA PHE A 181 12.84 -7.09 -4.70
C PHE A 181 12.19 -7.86 -3.56
N LEU A 182 12.78 -7.75 -2.37
CA LEU A 182 12.20 -8.23 -1.12
C LEU A 182 11.07 -7.33 -0.66
N GLY A 183 10.01 -7.93 -0.14
CA GLY A 183 9.00 -7.23 0.64
C GLY A 183 9.60 -6.73 1.95
N GLY A 184 9.60 -5.41 2.12
CA GLY A 184 10.04 -4.74 3.35
C GLY A 184 8.88 -4.36 4.28
N HIS A 185 9.13 -3.33 5.08
CA HIS A 185 8.18 -2.69 5.98
C HIS A 185 7.54 -3.70 6.94
N TRP A 186 6.21 -3.80 6.93
CA TRP A 186 5.45 -4.67 7.82
C TRP A 186 5.37 -6.12 7.33
N VAL A 187 5.83 -6.43 6.10
CA VAL A 187 5.70 -7.78 5.53
C VAL A 187 6.46 -8.83 6.34
N PRO A 188 7.74 -8.63 6.73
CA PRO A 188 8.44 -9.61 7.57
C PRO A 188 7.80 -9.78 8.96
N GLU A 189 7.24 -8.71 9.52
CA GLU A 189 6.49 -8.77 10.78
C GLU A 189 5.20 -9.59 10.63
N MET A 190 4.48 -9.44 9.52
CA MET A 190 3.32 -10.29 9.23
C MET A 190 3.69 -11.78 9.11
N VAL A 191 4.83 -12.09 8.49
CA VAL A 191 5.33 -13.47 8.39
C VAL A 191 5.63 -14.03 9.79
N ASP A 192 6.30 -13.26 10.64
CA ASP A 192 6.62 -13.64 12.02
C ASP A 192 5.35 -13.89 12.86
N LEU A 193 4.40 -12.95 12.82
CA LEU A 193 3.10 -13.06 13.51
C LEU A 193 2.27 -14.24 13.01
N ALA A 194 2.43 -14.64 11.75
CA ALA A 194 1.80 -15.85 11.18
C ALA A 194 2.54 -17.15 11.54
N GLY A 195 3.63 -17.08 12.30
CA GLY A 195 4.43 -18.23 12.74
C GLY A 195 5.55 -18.63 11.77
N GLY A 196 5.72 -17.91 10.66
CA GLY A 196 6.80 -18.11 9.71
C GLY A 196 8.09 -17.42 10.14
N VAL A 197 9.13 -17.56 9.32
CA VAL A 197 10.38 -16.80 9.42
C VAL A 197 10.68 -16.25 8.04
N ASP A 198 10.65 -14.92 7.88
CA ASP A 198 11.23 -14.30 6.70
C ASP A 198 12.76 -14.43 6.81
N VAL A 199 13.38 -15.14 5.89
CA VAL A 199 14.81 -15.46 5.97
C VAL A 199 15.71 -14.35 5.43
N LEU A 200 15.14 -13.34 4.75
CA LEU A 200 15.90 -12.25 4.15
C LEU A 200 15.36 -10.86 4.52
N GLY A 201 14.04 -10.72 4.68
CA GLY A 201 13.39 -9.49 5.06
C GLY A 201 13.55 -9.16 6.55
N ARG A 202 13.44 -7.88 6.89
CA ARG A 202 13.49 -7.37 8.26
C ARG A 202 12.37 -6.37 8.49
N ALA A 203 11.65 -6.54 9.60
CA ALA A 203 10.52 -5.68 9.94
C ALA A 203 10.96 -4.22 10.10
N GLY A 204 10.25 -3.31 9.44
CA GLY A 204 10.54 -1.88 9.42
C GLY A 204 11.62 -1.44 8.43
N GLU A 205 12.35 -2.34 7.78
CA GLU A 205 13.31 -1.97 6.74
C GLU A 205 12.63 -1.85 5.38
N LYS A 206 13.00 -0.85 4.56
CA LYS A 206 12.44 -0.68 3.21
C LYS A 206 12.69 -1.90 2.34
N SER A 207 11.81 -2.09 1.35
CA SER A 207 12.02 -3.04 0.28
C SER A 207 13.35 -2.78 -0.42
N ARG A 208 14.10 -3.85 -0.71
CA ARG A 208 15.42 -3.75 -1.33
C ARG A 208 15.57 -4.76 -2.45
N ARG A 209 16.37 -4.39 -3.45
CA ARG A 209 16.81 -5.31 -4.48
C ARG A 209 17.69 -6.40 -3.87
N ILE A 210 17.52 -7.62 -4.38
CA ILE A 210 18.37 -8.78 -4.08
C ILE A 210 18.81 -9.48 -5.35
N GLU A 211 19.88 -10.26 -5.22
CA GLU A 211 20.32 -11.20 -6.25
C GLU A 211 19.86 -12.62 -5.91
N ALA A 212 19.71 -13.48 -6.93
CA ALA A 212 19.15 -14.83 -6.75
C ALA A 212 20.00 -15.70 -5.80
N GLU A 213 21.31 -15.44 -5.76
CA GLU A 213 22.26 -16.09 -4.87
C GLU A 213 21.92 -15.86 -3.39
N GLU A 214 21.37 -14.69 -3.02
CA GLU A 214 20.94 -14.42 -1.64
C GLU A 214 19.80 -15.37 -1.22
N ILE A 215 18.91 -15.73 -2.15
CA ILE A 215 17.83 -16.70 -1.89
C ILE A 215 18.39 -18.10 -1.71
N VAL A 216 19.31 -18.52 -2.59
CA VAL A 216 19.93 -19.85 -2.53
C VAL A 216 20.75 -20.05 -1.26
N MET A 217 21.45 -18.99 -0.83
CA MET A 217 22.29 -19.01 0.36
C MET A 217 21.50 -18.80 1.67
N ALA A 218 20.21 -18.47 1.59
CA ALA A 218 19.37 -18.34 2.76
C ALA A 218 19.24 -19.71 3.46
N PRO A 219 19.38 -19.80 4.79
CA PRO A 219 19.37 -21.08 5.48
C PRO A 219 18.06 -21.85 5.23
N SER A 220 18.11 -22.93 4.44
CA SER A 220 17.04 -23.92 4.16
C SER A 220 15.65 -23.37 3.78
N LEU A 221 15.48 -22.95 2.52
CA LEU A 221 14.17 -22.95 1.83
C LEU A 221 13.76 -24.39 1.49
N PHE A 222 12.59 -24.84 1.94
CA PHE A 222 11.87 -25.94 1.27
C PHE A 222 10.95 -25.29 0.21
N PRO A 223 11.12 -25.56 -1.09
CA PRO A 223 10.33 -24.89 -2.11
C PRO A 223 8.95 -25.54 -2.20
N ARG A 224 7.92 -24.86 -1.69
CA ARG A 224 6.53 -25.07 -2.16
C ARG A 224 5.64 -23.90 -1.76
N THR A 225 5.53 -22.90 -2.64
CA THR A 225 4.37 -22.01 -2.69
C THR A 225 3.38 -22.57 -3.73
N PRO A 226 2.07 -22.66 -3.44
CA PRO A 226 1.06 -23.06 -4.41
C PRO A 226 0.81 -21.96 -5.43
N LYS A 227 0.51 -22.37 -6.67
CA LYS A 227 0.12 -21.47 -7.76
C LYS A 227 -1.25 -20.85 -7.48
N ARG A 228 -1.47 -19.67 -8.05
CA ARG A 228 -2.64 -18.77 -7.98
C ARG A 228 -4.03 -19.38 -8.34
N ASN A 229 -4.18 -20.70 -8.47
CA ASN A 229 -5.46 -21.35 -8.76
C ASN A 229 -6.11 -22.09 -7.56
N ASP A 230 -5.54 -22.04 -6.36
CA ASP A 230 -6.11 -22.73 -5.18
C ASP A 230 -6.91 -21.81 -4.23
N ALA A 231 -7.48 -20.72 -4.74
CA ALA A 231 -8.33 -19.81 -3.95
C ALA A 231 -9.66 -20.44 -3.49
N GLU A 232 -10.03 -21.62 -3.98
CA GLU A 232 -11.28 -22.32 -3.59
C GLU A 232 -11.11 -23.34 -2.45
N ARG A 233 -9.92 -23.48 -1.84
CA ARG A 233 -9.69 -24.47 -0.76
C ARG A 233 -9.57 -23.92 0.66
N TRP A 234 -9.89 -22.64 0.87
CA TRP A 234 -9.89 -22.01 2.20
C TRP A 234 -11.28 -21.73 2.77
N VAL A 235 -12.33 -22.32 2.16
CA VAL A 235 -13.66 -22.49 2.77
C VAL A 235 -14.04 -23.97 2.62
N GLY A 236 -13.73 -24.75 3.66
CA GLY A 236 -14.02 -26.18 3.79
C GLY A 236 -13.47 -26.71 5.10
#